data_AF-A0A0C6F588-F1
#
_entry.id   AF-A0A0C6F588-F1
#
_cell.length_a   1.000
_cell.length_b   1.000
_cell.length_c   1.000
_cell.angle_alpha   90.00
_cell.angle_beta   90.00
_cell.angle_gamma   90.00
#
_symmetry.space_group_name_H-M   'P 1'
#
loop_
_entity.id
_entity.type
_entity.pdbx_description
1 polymer ?
#
loop_
_entity_poly.entity_id
_entity_poly.type
_entity_poly.pdbx_seq_one_letter_code
_entity_poly.pdbx_strand_id
1 'polypeptide(L)'
;MDWFERLTGFRETEHAPTQRRLRVENGCLVREGSGDRFAVGTLTLPSVAELRAAASGVKRAGRTRLSLVEGDVRALHRLPGNRGALFQVASQFNMLEMVGPGVTPEDGVARYAGDRTQGPACAMAAGAATIYRNYLVPVEGGLGQTAGRQLDGLADLGDALARSLGTVRTALWAMRNGYALPTRAGLAAIAAYLDGAGEDARDDLRGRLRLGLHTDVAVTDGPSPHPLVSQVFCSALPVAYAGLPQADWAPFARLVLEAAYEGTLLAGLLNAARGASGRVLLTRLGGGLRQRRRLDRRRPAAGAPARRRRRSRRGARQLRSARTGLARPRTTLRRTGPMSRRAEGGADCGRIPGSATYRAFHLMIDVEMMIL
;
A
#
# COMPACT_ATOMS: atom_id res chain seq x y z
N MET A 1 -13.35 0.53 20.68
CA MET A 1 -12.33 -0.51 20.45
C MET A 1 -11.66 -0.25 19.12
N ASP A 2 -10.38 0.11 19.14
CA ASP A 2 -9.60 0.28 17.90
C ASP A 2 -9.28 -1.08 17.25
N TRP A 3 -8.52 -1.08 16.15
CA TRP A 3 -8.19 -2.32 15.44
C TRP A 3 -7.21 -3.21 16.20
N PHE A 4 -6.33 -2.63 17.02
CA PHE A 4 -5.37 -3.37 17.82
C PHE A 4 -6.10 -4.14 18.92
N GLU A 5 -6.91 -3.43 19.71
CA GLU A 5 -7.67 -3.98 20.84
C GLU A 5 -8.65 -5.10 20.39
N ARG A 6 -9.19 -5.01 19.16
CA ARG A 6 -9.99 -6.10 18.59
C ARG A 6 -9.18 -7.39 18.42
N LEU A 7 -7.93 -7.31 17.98
CA LEU A 7 -7.09 -8.47 17.68
C LEU A 7 -6.37 -9.02 18.90
N THR A 8 -5.97 -8.16 19.83
CA THR A 8 -5.17 -8.55 21.00
C THR A 8 -6.02 -8.78 22.25
N GLY A 9 -7.22 -8.20 22.31
CA GLY A 9 -8.07 -8.23 23.50
C GLY A 9 -7.76 -7.13 24.51
N PHE A 10 -6.80 -6.24 24.21
CA PHE A 10 -6.41 -5.15 25.11
C PHE A 10 -5.89 -3.92 24.36
N ARG A 11 -5.99 -2.74 24.99
CA ARG A 11 -5.53 -1.49 24.39
C ARG A 11 -4.00 -1.42 24.31
N GLU A 12 -3.51 -0.89 23.19
CA GLU A 12 -2.11 -0.53 23.05
C GLU A 12 -1.77 0.60 24.04
N THR A 13 -0.70 0.43 24.80
CA THR A 13 -0.17 1.42 25.75
C THR A 13 1.32 1.62 25.47
N GLU A 14 2.13 1.79 26.51
CA GLU A 14 3.59 1.85 26.38
C GLU A 14 4.15 0.57 25.74
N HIS A 15 5.26 0.73 25.01
CA HIS A 15 5.82 -0.33 24.18
C HIS A 15 6.14 -1.61 24.96
N ALA A 16 6.90 -1.52 26.05
CA ALA A 16 7.34 -2.70 26.80
C ALA A 16 6.19 -3.44 27.53
N PRO A 17 5.26 -2.77 28.23
CA PRO A 17 4.05 -3.41 28.74
C PRO A 17 3.21 -4.08 27.66
N THR A 18 3.05 -3.42 26.51
CA THR A 18 2.31 -3.99 25.36
C THR A 18 3.00 -5.25 24.85
N GLN A 19 4.31 -5.19 24.59
CA GLN A 19 5.11 -6.32 24.09
C GLN A 19 5.00 -7.56 25.00
N ARG A 20 5.08 -7.40 26.32
CA ARG A 20 5.01 -8.51 27.29
C ARG A 20 3.68 -9.26 27.29
N ARG A 21 2.59 -8.61 26.86
CA ARG A 21 1.25 -9.20 26.81
C ARG A 21 0.98 -9.94 25.50
N LEU A 22 1.69 -9.58 24.43
CA LEU A 22 1.53 -10.20 23.13
C LEU A 22 2.09 -11.62 23.15
N ARG A 23 1.33 -12.57 22.61
CA ARG A 23 1.73 -13.97 22.48
C ARG A 23 1.54 -14.44 21.05
N VAL A 24 2.60 -15.01 20.48
CA VAL A 24 2.55 -15.72 19.20
C VAL A 24 2.85 -17.18 19.45
N GLU A 25 1.88 -18.03 19.16
CA GLU A 25 1.95 -19.48 19.37
C GLU A 25 1.65 -20.17 18.05
N ASN A 26 2.56 -21.07 17.62
CA ASN A 26 2.45 -21.81 16.35
C ASN A 26 2.15 -20.90 15.15
N GLY A 27 2.88 -19.78 15.04
CA GLY A 27 2.72 -18.83 13.94
C GLY A 27 1.42 -18.01 13.97
N CYS A 28 0.71 -17.99 15.10
CA CYS A 28 -0.52 -17.20 15.26
C CYS A 28 -0.43 -16.25 16.45
N LEU A 29 -0.84 -15.00 16.25
CA LEU A 29 -1.13 -14.07 17.33
C LEU A 29 -2.37 -14.58 18.08
N VAL A 30 -2.25 -14.73 19.40
CA VAL A 30 -3.33 -15.21 20.27
C VAL A 30 -4.01 -14.03 20.93
N ARG A 31 -5.34 -13.93 20.78
CA ARG A 31 -6.13 -12.89 21.43
C ARG A 31 -6.30 -13.19 22.92
N GLU A 32 -6.01 -12.21 23.77
CA GLU A 32 -6.18 -12.36 25.21
C GLU A 32 -7.67 -12.48 25.60
N GLY A 33 -7.96 -13.38 26.55
CA GLY A 33 -9.32 -13.60 27.05
C GLY A 33 -10.26 -14.35 26.09
N SER A 34 -9.75 -14.88 24.98
CA SER A 34 -10.52 -15.68 24.02
C SER A 34 -9.67 -16.76 23.36
N GLY A 35 -10.31 -17.67 22.61
CA GLY A 35 -9.62 -18.68 21.79
C GLY A 35 -9.23 -18.22 20.39
N ASP A 36 -9.48 -16.95 20.03
CA ASP A 36 -9.23 -16.44 18.69
C ASP A 36 -7.73 -16.37 18.36
N ARG A 37 -7.39 -16.79 17.15
CA ARG A 37 -6.01 -16.88 16.65
C ARG A 37 -5.92 -16.31 15.24
N PHE A 38 -4.87 -15.53 14.99
CA PHE A 38 -4.64 -14.89 13.70
C PHE A 38 -3.25 -15.21 13.19
N ALA A 39 -3.13 -15.84 12.02
CA ALA A 39 -1.84 -16.18 11.43
C ALA A 39 -1.00 -14.91 11.23
N VAL A 40 0.20 -14.88 11.83
CA VAL A 40 1.14 -13.77 11.63
C VAL A 40 1.90 -13.91 10.32
N GLY A 41 2.02 -15.12 9.78
CA GLY A 41 2.78 -15.39 8.56
C GLY A 41 4.28 -15.56 8.83
N THR A 42 5.08 -15.53 7.76
CA THR A 42 6.54 -15.59 7.83
C THR A 42 7.15 -14.37 7.16
N LEU A 43 7.91 -13.58 7.92
CA LEU A 43 8.66 -12.44 7.41
C LEU A 43 10.08 -12.85 7.03
N THR A 44 10.49 -12.48 5.83
CA THR A 44 11.87 -12.59 5.34
C THR A 44 12.31 -11.26 4.72
N LEU A 45 13.62 -11.03 4.60
CA LEU A 45 14.19 -9.83 3.97
C LEU A 45 15.07 -10.20 2.77
N PRO A 46 14.52 -10.86 1.73
CA PRO A 46 15.32 -11.23 0.58
C PRO A 46 15.80 -9.99 -0.19
N SER A 47 17.04 -10.06 -0.67
CA SER A 47 17.57 -9.13 -1.66
C SER A 47 16.98 -9.43 -3.05
N VAL A 48 17.00 -8.44 -3.94
CA VAL A 48 16.58 -8.65 -5.34
C VAL A 48 17.43 -9.73 -6.01
N ALA A 49 18.74 -9.80 -5.72
CA ALA A 49 19.62 -10.86 -6.23
C ALA A 49 19.21 -12.26 -5.73
N GLU A 50 18.86 -12.40 -4.44
CA GLU A 50 18.34 -13.66 -3.88
C GLU A 50 17.01 -14.05 -4.54
N LEU A 51 16.12 -13.08 -4.80
CA LEU A 51 14.86 -13.32 -5.51
C LEU A 51 15.09 -13.75 -6.97
N ARG A 52 16.03 -13.13 -7.68
CA ARG A 52 16.44 -13.53 -9.05
C ARG A 52 16.96 -14.96 -9.06
N ALA A 53 17.84 -15.30 -8.13
CA ALA A 53 18.40 -16.63 -8.01
C ALA A 53 17.31 -17.67 -7.72
N ALA A 54 16.40 -17.40 -6.76
CA ALA A 54 15.30 -18.30 -6.42
C ALA A 54 14.29 -18.46 -7.57
N ALA A 55 14.06 -17.39 -8.34
CA ALA A 55 13.17 -17.41 -9.51
C ALA A 55 13.82 -18.07 -10.74
N SER A 56 15.14 -18.28 -10.73
CA SER A 56 15.86 -18.90 -11.83
C SER A 56 15.32 -20.31 -12.09
N GLY A 57 14.89 -20.57 -13.32
CA GLY A 57 14.33 -21.86 -13.71
C GLY A 57 12.86 -22.09 -13.32
N VAL A 58 12.22 -21.15 -12.63
CA VAL A 58 10.77 -21.22 -12.36
C VAL A 58 10.02 -20.98 -13.68
N LYS A 59 9.45 -22.04 -14.24
CA LYS A 59 8.59 -21.97 -15.42
C LYS A 59 7.13 -22.07 -15.00
N ARG A 60 6.32 -21.14 -15.46
CA ARG A 60 4.86 -21.23 -15.37
C ARG A 60 4.27 -21.14 -16.77
N ALA A 61 3.17 -21.84 -17.01
CA ALA A 61 2.38 -21.67 -18.22
C ALA A 61 1.26 -20.64 -17.96
N GLY A 62 0.85 -19.91 -19.00
CA GLY A 62 -0.28 -18.97 -18.96
C GLY A 62 0.04 -17.64 -19.65
N ARG A 63 -0.87 -16.65 -19.58
CA ARG A 63 -0.69 -15.34 -20.23
C ARG A 63 -0.77 -14.20 -19.23
N THR A 64 0.24 -13.33 -19.25
CA THR A 64 0.34 -12.26 -18.26
C THR A 64 -0.65 -11.18 -18.61
N ARG A 65 -1.47 -10.81 -17.63
CA ARG A 65 -2.46 -9.75 -17.81
C ARG A 65 -2.11 -8.59 -16.92
N LEU A 66 -2.03 -7.41 -17.52
CA LEU A 66 -1.92 -6.16 -16.81
C LEU A 66 -3.26 -5.42 -16.86
N SER A 67 -3.74 -4.97 -15.70
CA SER A 67 -4.96 -4.17 -15.63
C SER A 67 -4.89 -3.12 -14.53
N LEU A 68 -5.66 -2.04 -14.68
CA LEU A 68 -5.79 -1.01 -13.66
C LEU A 68 -6.94 -1.38 -12.71
N VAL A 69 -6.67 -1.32 -11.41
CA VAL A 69 -7.65 -1.57 -10.35
C VAL A 69 -7.70 -0.36 -9.44
N GLU A 70 -8.86 0.29 -9.37
CA GLU A 70 -9.10 1.35 -8.39
C GLU A 70 -9.97 0.78 -7.28
N GLY A 71 -9.55 0.97 -6.03
CA GLY A 71 -10.34 0.46 -4.91
C GLY A 71 -9.74 0.76 -3.54
N ASP A 72 -10.50 0.35 -2.53
CA ASP A 72 -10.07 0.33 -1.14
C ASP A 72 -9.16 -0.86 -0.93
N VAL A 73 -7.89 -0.60 -0.63
CA VAL A 73 -6.90 -1.67 -0.45
C VAL A 73 -7.29 -2.64 0.66
N ARG A 74 -7.96 -2.17 1.73
CA ARG A 74 -8.47 -3.01 2.81
C ARG A 74 -9.57 -3.94 2.31
N ALA A 75 -10.48 -3.41 1.48
CA ALA A 75 -11.49 -4.22 0.82
C ALA A 75 -10.87 -5.21 -0.18
N LEU A 76 -9.84 -4.80 -0.92
CA LEU A 76 -9.14 -5.67 -1.88
C LEU A 76 -8.47 -6.87 -1.19
N HIS A 77 -7.92 -6.71 0.02
CA HIS A 77 -7.37 -7.83 0.80
C HIS A 77 -8.43 -8.90 1.12
N ARG A 78 -9.69 -8.49 1.31
CA ARG A 78 -10.80 -9.40 1.63
C ARG A 78 -11.42 -10.09 0.42
N LEU A 79 -11.16 -9.62 -0.79
CA LEU A 79 -11.83 -10.17 -1.98
C LEU A 79 -11.45 -11.65 -2.14
N PRO A 80 -12.45 -12.57 -2.30
CA PRO A 80 -12.16 -13.99 -2.47
C PRO A 80 -11.18 -14.29 -3.61
N GLY A 81 -11.26 -13.52 -4.70
CA GLY A 81 -10.35 -13.64 -5.84
C GLY A 81 -8.90 -13.24 -5.56
N ASN A 82 -8.62 -12.58 -4.43
CA ASN A 82 -7.27 -12.20 -3.98
C ASN A 82 -6.74 -13.11 -2.86
N ARG A 83 -7.43 -14.21 -2.52
CA ARG A 83 -6.87 -15.20 -1.59
C ARG A 83 -5.52 -15.70 -2.12
N GLY A 84 -4.51 -15.65 -1.28
CA GLY A 84 -3.12 -16.01 -1.61
C GLY A 84 -2.39 -15.02 -2.52
N ALA A 85 -2.98 -13.87 -2.87
CA ALA A 85 -2.35 -12.85 -3.70
C ALA A 85 -1.22 -12.14 -2.98
N LEU A 86 -0.29 -11.56 -3.75
CA LEU A 86 0.79 -10.72 -3.24
C LEU A 86 0.41 -9.24 -3.38
N PHE A 87 0.46 -8.50 -2.28
CA PHE A 87 0.21 -7.06 -2.24
C PHE A 87 1.52 -6.29 -2.07
N GLN A 88 1.82 -5.39 -3.00
CA GLN A 88 2.89 -4.41 -2.82
C GLN A 88 2.43 -3.32 -1.83
N VAL A 89 3.19 -3.14 -0.77
CA VAL A 89 2.92 -2.17 0.29
C VAL A 89 3.93 -1.04 0.17
N ALA A 90 3.43 0.19 0.02
CA ALA A 90 4.25 1.39 0.12
C ALA A 90 4.60 1.60 1.60
N SER A 91 5.81 1.19 1.95
CA SER A 91 6.31 1.13 3.33
C SER A 91 7.61 1.91 3.47
N GLN A 92 8.30 1.72 4.60
CA GLN A 92 9.62 2.26 4.86
C GLN A 92 10.66 1.14 4.92
N PHE A 93 11.94 1.50 4.95
CA PHE A 93 13.03 0.51 4.95
C PHE A 93 13.06 -0.38 6.21
N ASN A 94 12.29 -0.05 7.24
CA ASN A 94 12.10 -0.87 8.45
C ASN A 94 10.80 -1.70 8.44
N MET A 95 10.07 -1.71 7.33
CA MET A 95 8.84 -2.49 7.11
C MET A 95 7.68 -2.11 8.06
N LEU A 96 7.67 -0.84 8.51
CA LEU A 96 6.64 -0.23 9.36
C LEU A 96 6.13 1.08 8.74
N GLU A 97 4.89 1.44 9.06
CA GLU A 97 4.14 2.50 8.36
C GLU A 97 4.05 3.80 9.18
N MET A 98 5.20 4.32 9.57
CA MET A 98 5.30 5.56 10.35
C MET A 98 4.93 6.79 9.52
N VAL A 99 4.15 7.72 10.08
CA VAL A 99 3.68 8.94 9.37
C VAL A 99 4.80 9.94 9.07
N GLY A 100 5.96 9.78 9.69
CA GLY A 100 7.15 10.61 9.45
C GLY A 100 8.37 10.11 10.22
N PRO A 101 9.55 10.67 9.96
CA PRO A 101 10.81 10.20 10.53
C PRO A 101 10.95 10.45 12.04
N GLY A 102 10.06 11.24 12.65
CA GLY A 102 10.06 11.49 14.10
C GLY A 102 9.21 10.50 14.90
N VAL A 103 8.51 9.58 14.22
CA VAL A 103 7.67 8.56 14.86
C VAL A 103 8.44 7.25 14.93
N THR A 104 8.50 6.66 16.11
CA THR A 104 9.30 5.45 16.39
C THR A 104 8.41 4.21 16.54
N PRO A 105 8.97 2.99 16.48
CA PRO A 105 8.24 1.75 16.78
C PRO A 105 7.53 1.75 18.14
N GLU A 106 8.11 2.44 19.12
CA GLU A 106 7.58 2.57 20.47
C GLU A 106 6.29 3.39 20.56
N ASP A 107 6.04 4.27 19.58
CA ASP A 107 4.79 5.00 19.50
C ASP A 107 3.57 4.12 19.13
N GLY A 108 3.81 2.84 18.83
CA GLY A 108 2.79 1.84 18.58
C GLY A 108 2.19 1.87 17.17
N VAL A 109 1.38 0.85 16.88
CA VAL A 109 0.76 0.64 15.57
C VAL A 109 -0.73 0.95 15.55
N ALA A 110 -1.42 0.99 16.69
CA ALA A 110 -2.86 1.32 16.75
C ALA A 110 -3.15 2.67 16.07
N ARG A 111 -2.22 3.62 16.20
CA ARG A 111 -2.25 4.96 15.56
C ARG A 111 -2.34 4.93 14.03
N TYR A 112 -2.05 3.82 13.37
CA TYR A 112 -2.18 3.68 11.91
C TYR A 112 -3.61 3.96 11.43
N ALA A 113 -4.62 3.82 12.30
CA ALA A 113 -6.01 4.20 12.01
C ALA A 113 -6.18 5.69 11.63
N GLY A 114 -5.27 6.56 12.09
CA GLY A 114 -5.29 7.99 11.79
C GLY A 114 -4.69 8.35 10.42
N ASP A 115 -3.91 7.46 9.81
CA ASP A 115 -3.30 7.69 8.50
C ASP A 115 -4.10 6.98 7.39
N ARG A 116 -4.45 7.75 6.36
CA ARG A 116 -5.26 7.31 5.22
C ARG A 116 -4.43 6.97 3.98
N THR A 117 -3.11 6.88 4.12
CA THR A 117 -2.21 6.39 3.06
C THR A 117 -2.31 4.87 2.90
N GLN A 118 -1.74 4.35 1.81
CA GLN A 118 -1.89 2.94 1.44
C GLN A 118 -1.12 2.00 2.37
N GLY A 119 0.08 2.38 2.84
CA GLY A 119 0.88 1.58 3.77
C GLY A 119 0.11 1.21 5.04
N PRO A 120 -0.34 2.20 5.85
CA PRO A 120 -1.14 1.98 7.05
C PRO A 120 -2.42 1.19 6.80
N ALA A 121 -3.06 1.40 5.65
CA ALA A 121 -4.25 0.63 5.26
C ALA A 121 -3.93 -0.85 5.02
N CYS A 122 -2.84 -1.18 4.32
CA CYS A 122 -2.35 -2.56 4.17
C CYS A 122 -1.91 -3.17 5.50
N ALA A 123 -1.23 -2.39 6.34
CA ALA A 123 -0.79 -2.85 7.66
C ALA A 123 -1.98 -3.19 8.56
N MET A 124 -3.04 -2.37 8.57
CA MET A 124 -4.27 -2.70 9.29
C MET A 124 -5.03 -3.88 8.68
N ALA A 125 -4.97 -4.07 7.35
CA ALA A 125 -5.61 -5.22 6.69
C ALA A 125 -5.03 -6.56 7.16
N ALA A 126 -3.72 -6.59 7.43
CA ALA A 126 -2.99 -7.73 8.01
C ALA A 126 -2.48 -7.39 9.43
N GLY A 127 -3.40 -7.04 10.32
CA GLY A 127 -3.09 -6.45 11.63
C GLY A 127 -2.23 -7.34 12.53
N ALA A 128 -2.48 -8.67 12.56
CA ALA A 128 -1.67 -9.58 13.36
C ALA A 128 -0.20 -9.60 12.91
N ALA A 129 0.02 -9.65 11.61
CA ALA A 129 1.34 -9.57 10.99
C ALA A 129 2.02 -8.22 11.27
N THR A 130 1.26 -7.12 11.32
CA THR A 130 1.78 -5.78 11.64
C THR A 130 2.22 -5.68 13.10
N ILE A 131 1.41 -6.19 14.03
CA ILE A 131 1.75 -6.25 15.46
C ILE A 131 3.03 -7.07 15.65
N TYR A 132 3.14 -8.22 14.96
CA TYR A 132 4.35 -9.03 14.97
C TYR A 132 5.58 -8.24 14.49
N ARG A 133 5.50 -7.55 13.34
CA ARG A 133 6.61 -6.75 12.79
C ARG A 133 7.10 -5.63 13.72
N ASN A 134 6.20 -5.05 14.51
CA ASN A 134 6.58 -4.00 15.45
C ASN A 134 7.15 -4.59 16.75
N TYR A 135 6.45 -5.55 17.35
CA TYR A 135 6.71 -5.97 18.73
C TYR A 135 7.46 -7.29 18.89
N LEU A 136 7.41 -8.19 17.92
CA LEU A 136 7.85 -9.58 18.12
C LEU A 136 8.80 -10.10 17.04
N VAL A 137 9.09 -9.32 16.01
CA VAL A 137 10.08 -9.70 15.00
C VAL A 137 11.47 -9.81 15.64
N PRO A 138 12.24 -10.88 15.38
CA PRO A 138 13.63 -10.94 15.75
C PRO A 138 14.43 -9.90 14.97
N VAL A 139 15.14 -9.03 15.67
CA VAL A 139 16.02 -8.02 15.08
C VAL A 139 17.20 -7.81 16.03
N GLU A 140 18.42 -7.90 15.51
CA GLU A 140 19.70 -7.72 16.23
C GLU A 140 19.72 -8.37 17.64
N GLY A 141 19.28 -9.62 17.75
CA GLY A 141 19.29 -10.40 19.00
C GLY A 141 18.17 -10.06 20.01
N GLY A 142 17.29 -9.11 19.68
CA GLY A 142 16.11 -8.78 20.47
C GLY A 142 14.79 -9.08 19.75
N LEU A 143 13.69 -9.01 20.50
CA LEU A 143 12.34 -9.04 19.95
C LEU A 143 11.82 -7.62 19.76
N GLY A 144 11.16 -7.39 18.64
CA GLY A 144 10.54 -6.12 18.30
C GLY A 144 11.54 -5.05 17.89
N GLN A 145 11.05 -4.15 17.04
CA GLN A 145 11.77 -2.98 16.61
C GLN A 145 11.63 -1.87 17.67
N THR A 146 12.69 -1.09 17.83
CA THR A 146 12.76 0.09 18.70
C THR A 146 13.40 1.24 17.93
N ALA A 147 13.46 2.45 18.47
CA ALA A 147 14.17 3.57 17.86
C ALA A 147 15.66 3.27 17.62
N GLY A 148 16.26 2.44 18.49
CA GLY A 148 17.67 2.05 18.44
C GLY A 148 17.96 0.75 17.69
N ARG A 149 16.95 -0.02 17.29
CA ARG A 149 17.11 -1.35 16.70
C ARG A 149 15.98 -1.64 15.72
N GLN A 150 16.28 -1.62 14.43
CA GLN A 150 15.28 -1.72 13.36
C GLN A 150 15.78 -2.61 12.24
N LEU A 151 14.83 -3.15 11.49
CA LEU A 151 15.12 -3.71 10.18
C LEU A 151 15.60 -2.58 9.25
N ASP A 152 16.54 -2.87 8.35
CA ASP A 152 17.01 -1.92 7.35
C ASP A 152 17.16 -2.60 6.00
N GLY A 153 16.15 -2.42 5.14
CA GLY A 153 16.14 -2.93 3.77
C GLY A 153 17.12 -2.24 2.82
N LEU A 154 17.70 -1.10 3.24
CA LEU A 154 18.65 -0.32 2.44
C LEU A 154 20.11 -0.58 2.82
N ALA A 155 20.36 -1.30 3.93
CA ALA A 155 21.69 -1.49 4.49
C ALA A 155 22.72 -2.01 3.47
N ASP A 156 22.43 -3.15 2.82
CA ASP A 156 23.35 -3.80 1.88
C ASP A 156 23.64 -2.94 0.64
N LEU A 157 22.62 -2.23 0.13
CA LEU A 157 22.78 -1.28 -0.96
C LEU A 157 23.64 -0.09 -0.53
N GLY A 158 23.41 0.44 0.68
CA GLY A 158 24.17 1.55 1.23
C GLY A 158 25.62 1.21 1.50
N ASP A 159 25.90 0.00 1.98
CA ASP A 159 27.28 -0.44 2.19
C ASP A 159 28.02 -0.63 0.87
N ALA A 160 27.33 -1.08 -0.18
CA ALA A 160 27.91 -1.14 -1.52
C ALA A 160 28.19 0.24 -2.12
N LEU A 161 27.24 1.18 -2.02
CA LEU A 161 27.46 2.57 -2.43
C LEU A 161 28.62 3.21 -1.68
N ALA A 162 28.69 3.01 -0.36
CA ALA A 162 29.76 3.54 0.48
C ALA A 162 31.14 2.99 0.05
N ARG A 163 31.24 1.68 -0.20
CA ARG A 163 32.46 1.05 -0.74
C ARG A 163 32.85 1.64 -2.09
N SER A 164 31.91 1.73 -3.03
CA SER A 164 32.17 2.27 -4.37
C SER A 164 32.61 3.75 -4.36
N LEU A 165 32.14 4.52 -3.38
CA LEU A 165 32.47 5.93 -3.19
C LEU A 165 33.70 6.16 -2.30
N GLY A 166 34.31 5.10 -1.75
CA GLY A 166 35.43 5.22 -0.81
C GLY A 166 35.07 5.95 0.48
N THR A 167 33.85 5.76 0.99
CA THR A 167 33.32 6.44 2.18
C THR A 167 32.57 5.49 3.11
N VAL A 168 31.90 6.01 4.13
CA VAL A 168 31.06 5.27 5.08
C VAL A 168 29.58 5.63 4.87
N ARG A 169 28.67 4.66 5.13
CA ARG A 169 27.22 4.84 4.93
C ARG A 169 26.66 6.06 5.67
N THR A 170 27.14 6.33 6.88
CA THR A 170 26.73 7.49 7.70
C THR A 170 27.11 8.84 7.10
N ALA A 171 28.09 8.90 6.19
CA ALA A 171 28.41 10.11 5.43
C ALA A 171 27.42 10.35 4.27
N LEU A 172 26.82 9.27 3.75
CA LEU A 172 25.82 9.32 2.69
C LEU A 172 24.45 9.77 3.22
N TRP A 173 23.96 9.08 4.25
CA TRP A 173 22.69 9.41 4.90
C TRP A 173 22.63 8.98 6.37
N ALA A 174 21.73 9.63 7.10
CA ALA A 174 21.27 9.16 8.39
C ALA A 174 19.97 8.36 8.22
N MET A 175 19.93 7.13 8.71
CA MET A 175 18.68 6.36 8.79
C MET A 175 17.91 6.78 10.04
N ARG A 176 16.63 7.16 9.89
CA ARG A 176 15.77 7.51 11.04
C ARG A 176 14.38 6.92 10.86
N ASN A 177 14.05 5.89 11.64
CA ASN A 177 12.73 5.24 11.61
C ASN A 177 12.32 4.72 10.22
N GLY A 178 13.26 4.13 9.48
CA GLY A 178 13.06 3.65 8.11
C GLY A 178 13.13 4.73 7.02
N TYR A 179 13.45 5.98 7.36
CA TYR A 179 13.70 7.07 6.42
C TYR A 179 15.20 7.29 6.22
N ALA A 180 15.69 7.06 4.99
CA ALA A 180 17.06 7.40 4.60
C ALA A 180 17.16 8.90 4.28
N LEU A 181 17.75 9.68 5.19
CA LEU A 181 17.86 11.14 5.09
C LEU A 181 19.29 11.52 4.68
N PRO A 182 19.54 11.74 3.38
CA PRO A 182 20.88 12.00 2.89
C PRO A 182 21.37 13.40 3.24
N THR A 183 22.68 13.54 3.35
CA THR A 183 23.33 14.85 3.31
C THR A 183 23.31 15.36 1.87
N ARG A 184 23.43 16.68 1.67
CA ARG A 184 23.53 17.24 0.30
C ARG A 184 24.73 16.66 -0.46
N ALA A 185 25.88 16.53 0.21
CA ALA A 185 27.09 15.95 -0.37
C ALA A 185 26.92 14.46 -0.67
N GLY A 186 26.32 13.70 0.24
CA GLY A 186 26.04 12.27 0.06
C GLY A 186 25.11 12.00 -1.12
N LEU A 187 24.02 12.76 -1.25
CA LEU A 187 23.11 12.63 -2.38
C LEU A 187 23.78 12.97 -3.70
N ALA A 188 24.56 14.06 -3.75
CA ALA A 188 25.30 14.46 -4.95
C ALA A 188 26.34 13.40 -5.36
N ALA A 189 27.07 12.82 -4.39
CA ALA A 189 28.04 11.77 -4.65
C ALA A 189 27.37 10.49 -5.21
N ILE A 190 26.24 10.08 -4.62
CA ILE A 190 25.45 8.95 -5.13
C ILE A 190 24.96 9.23 -6.55
N ALA A 191 24.41 10.41 -6.81
CA ALA A 191 23.92 10.79 -8.12
C ALA A 191 25.03 10.75 -9.17
N ALA A 192 26.18 11.38 -8.89
CA ALA A 192 27.33 11.40 -9.79
C ALA A 192 27.87 9.99 -10.07
N TYR A 193 27.95 9.14 -9.04
CA TYR A 193 28.35 7.74 -9.22
C TYR A 193 27.39 6.97 -10.11
N LEU A 194 26.07 7.09 -9.86
CA LEU A 194 25.06 6.37 -10.63
C LEU A 194 24.98 6.83 -12.09
N ASP A 195 25.17 8.13 -12.36
CA ASP A 195 25.17 8.68 -13.71
C ASP A 195 26.44 8.28 -14.50
N GLY A 196 27.58 8.09 -13.81
CA GLY A 196 28.82 7.59 -14.40
C GLY A 196 28.91 6.06 -14.49
N ALA A 197 28.05 5.33 -13.78
CA ALA A 197 28.10 3.88 -13.69
C ALA A 197 27.48 3.19 -14.92
N GLY A 198 28.17 2.17 -15.42
CA GLY A 198 27.65 1.24 -16.42
C GLY A 198 26.44 0.44 -15.91
N GLU A 199 25.73 -0.22 -16.82
CA GLU A 199 24.52 -0.99 -16.48
C GLU A 199 24.81 -2.11 -15.48
N ASP A 200 25.93 -2.83 -15.63
CA ASP A 200 26.30 -3.94 -14.73
C ASP A 200 26.48 -3.47 -13.28
N ALA A 201 27.10 -2.31 -13.07
CA ALA A 201 27.28 -1.73 -11.74
C ALA A 201 25.95 -1.26 -11.15
N ARG A 202 25.08 -0.65 -11.96
CA ARG A 202 23.72 -0.28 -11.54
C ARG A 202 22.88 -1.52 -11.24
N ASP A 203 23.05 -2.60 -11.98
CA ASP A 203 22.34 -3.85 -11.77
C ASP A 203 22.77 -4.58 -10.51
N ASP A 204 24.08 -4.65 -10.23
CA ASP A 204 24.61 -5.15 -8.96
C ASP A 204 24.01 -4.37 -7.78
N LEU A 205 23.96 -3.04 -7.88
CA LEU A 205 23.32 -2.21 -6.85
C LEU A 205 21.83 -2.53 -6.70
N ARG A 206 21.04 -2.60 -7.78
CA ARG A 206 19.62 -3.00 -7.69
C ARG A 206 19.46 -4.35 -6.99
N GLY A 207 20.34 -5.30 -7.31
CA GLY A 207 20.40 -6.63 -6.71
C GLY A 207 20.54 -6.62 -5.18
N ARG A 208 21.10 -5.57 -4.59
CA ARG A 208 21.38 -5.47 -3.14
C ARG A 208 20.22 -4.90 -2.33
N LEU A 209 19.20 -4.32 -2.96
CA LEU A 209 18.04 -3.83 -2.22
C LEU A 209 17.30 -5.01 -1.57
N ARG A 210 17.05 -4.94 -0.27
CA ARG A 210 16.23 -5.93 0.46
C ARG A 210 14.80 -5.45 0.59
N LEU A 211 13.86 -6.38 0.40
CA LEU A 211 12.42 -6.14 0.52
C LEU A 211 11.87 -6.95 1.68
N GLY A 212 10.94 -6.39 2.46
CA GLY A 212 10.24 -7.19 3.46
C GLY A 212 9.20 -8.08 2.78
N LEU A 213 9.41 -9.39 2.71
CA LEU A 213 8.43 -10.34 2.16
C LEU A 213 7.76 -11.08 3.32
N HIS A 214 6.47 -10.81 3.52
CA HIS A 214 5.67 -11.40 4.59
C HIS A 214 4.60 -12.32 3.98
N THR A 215 4.85 -13.62 3.99
CA THR A 215 3.98 -14.62 3.35
C THR A 215 2.92 -15.14 4.30
N ASP A 216 1.74 -15.45 3.74
CA ASP A 216 0.65 -16.15 4.42
C ASP A 216 0.14 -15.46 5.68
N VAL A 217 0.01 -14.13 5.61
CA VAL A 217 -0.56 -13.30 6.67
C VAL A 217 -2.08 -13.38 6.65
N ALA A 218 -2.71 -13.47 7.82
CA ALA A 218 -4.16 -13.42 7.92
C ALA A 218 -4.71 -12.01 7.60
N VAL A 219 -5.75 -11.94 6.77
CA VAL A 219 -6.54 -10.72 6.59
C VAL A 219 -7.49 -10.57 7.77
N THR A 220 -7.06 -9.78 8.74
CA THR A 220 -7.76 -9.59 10.03
C THR A 220 -8.79 -8.47 10.01
N ASP A 221 -8.88 -7.72 8.91
CA ASP A 221 -9.78 -6.58 8.78
C ASP A 221 -11.16 -6.96 8.22
N GLY A 222 -11.83 -7.89 8.90
CA GLY A 222 -13.14 -8.41 8.51
C GLY A 222 -13.57 -9.57 9.38
N PRO A 223 -14.80 -10.10 9.20
CA PRO A 223 -15.23 -11.29 9.90
C PRO A 223 -14.44 -12.53 9.45
N SER A 224 -14.46 -13.56 10.29
CA SER A 224 -14.01 -14.91 9.92
C SER A 224 -14.83 -15.45 8.73
N PRO A 225 -14.26 -16.29 7.83
CA PRO A 225 -12.87 -16.76 7.84
C PRO A 225 -11.87 -15.69 7.39
N HIS A 226 -10.69 -15.68 8.01
CA HIS A 226 -9.58 -14.78 7.67
C HIS A 226 -8.75 -15.39 6.52
N PRO A 227 -8.93 -14.98 5.25
CA PRO A 227 -8.12 -15.51 4.17
C PRO A 227 -6.66 -15.12 4.36
N LEU A 228 -5.76 -15.94 3.81
CA LEU A 228 -4.33 -15.65 3.81
C LEU A 228 -3.95 -14.90 2.54
N VAL A 229 -3.06 -13.93 2.66
CA VAL A 229 -2.42 -13.20 1.56
C VAL A 229 -0.93 -13.05 1.85
N SER A 230 -0.16 -12.56 0.89
CA SER A 230 1.23 -12.15 1.11
C SER A 230 1.36 -10.64 0.93
N GLN A 231 2.28 -10.02 1.66
CA GLN A 231 2.63 -8.61 1.52
C GLN A 231 4.12 -8.47 1.24
N VAL A 232 4.48 -7.61 0.28
CA VAL A 232 5.87 -7.19 0.04
C VAL A 232 6.01 -5.70 0.34
N PHE A 233 6.83 -5.39 1.34
CA PHE A 233 7.09 -4.05 1.85
C PHE A 233 8.22 -3.43 1.03
N CYS A 234 7.88 -2.39 0.28
CA CYS A 234 8.79 -1.67 -0.58
C CYS A 234 8.84 -0.21 -0.17
N SER A 235 10.04 0.29 0.08
CA SER A 235 10.26 1.69 0.42
C SER A 235 10.62 2.52 -0.80
N ALA A 236 10.02 3.71 -0.89
CA ALA A 236 10.52 4.76 -1.76
C ALA A 236 11.42 5.70 -0.95
N LEU A 237 12.34 6.39 -1.62
CA LEU A 237 13.17 7.38 -0.96
C LEU A 237 12.35 8.56 -0.41
N PRO A 238 12.69 9.10 0.78
CA PRO A 238 11.90 10.11 1.47
C PRO A 238 12.16 11.53 0.97
N VAL A 239 12.00 11.76 -0.34
CA VAL A 239 12.31 13.02 -1.04
C VAL A 239 11.71 14.25 -0.34
N ALA A 240 10.47 14.14 0.16
CA ALA A 240 9.75 15.24 0.79
C ALA A 240 10.27 15.63 2.18
N TYR A 241 11.08 14.80 2.83
CA TYR A 241 11.50 14.97 4.23
C TYR A 241 12.91 15.54 4.39
N ALA A 242 13.74 15.51 3.35
CA ALA A 242 15.14 15.95 3.44
C ALA A 242 15.35 17.45 3.12
N GLY A 243 14.37 18.13 2.52
CA GLY A 243 14.52 19.54 2.12
C GLY A 243 15.53 19.78 0.99
N LEU A 244 15.90 18.75 0.24
CA LEU A 244 16.84 18.82 -0.89
C LEU A 244 16.11 18.97 -2.24
N PRO A 245 16.76 19.54 -3.28
CA PRO A 245 16.16 19.65 -4.62
C PRO A 245 15.74 18.29 -5.17
N GLN A 246 14.52 18.19 -5.71
CA GLN A 246 13.98 16.91 -6.21
C GLN A 246 14.79 16.32 -7.38
N ALA A 247 15.44 17.17 -8.18
CA ALA A 247 16.24 16.73 -9.32
C ALA A 247 17.41 15.84 -8.88
N ASP A 248 18.05 16.17 -7.76
CA ASP A 248 19.22 15.48 -7.22
C ASP A 248 18.90 14.04 -6.78
N TRP A 249 17.62 13.73 -6.57
CA TRP A 249 17.17 12.38 -6.19
C TRP A 249 17.01 11.44 -7.36
N ALA A 250 16.88 11.96 -8.59
CA ALA A 250 16.38 11.15 -9.71
C ALA A 250 17.20 9.87 -9.95
N PRO A 251 18.54 9.88 -9.94
CA PRO A 251 19.32 8.66 -10.14
C PRO A 251 19.09 7.62 -9.03
N PHE A 252 19.15 8.05 -7.77
CA PHE A 252 19.00 7.13 -6.63
C PHE A 252 17.56 6.63 -6.48
N ALA A 253 16.58 7.50 -6.65
CA ALA A 253 15.17 7.14 -6.58
C ALA A 253 14.78 6.17 -7.69
N ARG A 254 15.31 6.35 -8.90
CA ARG A 254 15.07 5.42 -10.01
C ARG A 254 15.61 4.04 -9.69
N LEU A 255 16.87 3.93 -9.24
CA LEU A 255 17.49 2.66 -8.86
C LEU A 255 16.66 1.91 -7.81
N VAL A 256 16.25 2.60 -6.74
CA VAL A 256 15.43 2.00 -5.66
C VAL A 256 14.06 1.55 -6.19
N LEU A 257 13.41 2.35 -7.04
CA LEU A 257 12.10 2.01 -7.60
C LEU A 257 12.18 0.83 -8.57
N GLU A 258 13.19 0.80 -9.45
CA GLU A 258 13.44 -0.32 -10.36
C GLU A 258 13.59 -1.62 -9.58
N ALA A 259 14.46 -1.64 -8.57
CA ALA A 259 14.69 -2.80 -7.71
C ALA A 259 13.42 -3.22 -6.94
N ALA A 260 12.66 -2.26 -6.40
CA ALA A 260 11.42 -2.55 -5.68
C ALA A 260 10.34 -3.20 -6.57
N TYR A 261 10.13 -2.69 -7.78
CA TYR A 261 9.16 -3.26 -8.71
C TYR A 261 9.62 -4.62 -9.24
N GLU A 262 10.90 -4.76 -9.59
CA GLU A 262 11.47 -6.04 -10.02
C GLU A 262 11.31 -7.11 -8.93
N GLY A 263 11.79 -6.83 -7.72
CA GLY A 263 11.68 -7.76 -6.60
C GLY A 263 10.24 -8.12 -6.25
N THR A 264 9.29 -7.19 -6.41
CA THR A 264 7.86 -7.49 -6.25
C THR A 264 7.36 -8.50 -7.27
N LEU A 265 7.76 -8.39 -8.54
CA LEU A 265 7.34 -9.32 -9.59
C LEU A 265 7.99 -10.70 -9.41
N LEU A 266 9.27 -10.74 -9.03
CA LEU A 266 9.97 -11.99 -8.70
C LEU A 266 9.32 -12.69 -7.49
N ALA A 267 9.02 -11.93 -6.43
CA ALA A 267 8.27 -12.46 -5.28
C ALA A 267 6.87 -12.94 -5.69
N GLY A 268 6.21 -12.27 -6.63
CA GLY A 268 4.94 -12.70 -7.20
C GLY A 268 5.03 -14.03 -7.94
N LEU A 269 6.07 -14.20 -8.77
CA LEU A 269 6.36 -15.46 -9.47
C LEU A 269 6.60 -16.61 -8.48
N LEU A 270 7.42 -16.37 -7.45
CA LEU A 270 7.70 -17.35 -6.39
C LEU A 270 6.46 -17.67 -5.55
N ASN A 271 5.64 -16.67 -5.24
CA ASN A 271 4.37 -16.84 -4.55
C ASN A 271 3.41 -17.72 -5.37
N ALA A 272 3.40 -17.55 -6.68
CA ALA A 272 2.64 -18.41 -7.57
C ALA A 272 3.24 -19.84 -7.58
N ALA A 273 4.56 -19.98 -7.72
CA ALA A 273 5.26 -21.27 -7.85
C ALA A 273 5.07 -22.18 -6.63
N ARG A 274 4.97 -21.62 -5.42
CA ARG A 274 4.66 -22.38 -4.19
C ARG A 274 3.19 -22.79 -4.04
N GLY A 275 2.35 -22.55 -5.04
CA GLY A 275 0.93 -22.95 -5.04
C GLY A 275 -0.05 -21.94 -4.44
N ALA A 276 0.39 -20.72 -4.11
CA ALA A 276 -0.52 -19.63 -3.77
C ALA A 276 -1.07 -18.97 -5.06
N SER A 277 -1.42 -17.68 -5.02
CA SER A 277 -1.97 -16.98 -6.19
C SER A 277 -0.88 -16.36 -7.07
N GLY A 278 -1.09 -16.36 -8.38
CA GLY A 278 -0.28 -15.60 -9.35
C GLY A 278 -0.66 -14.12 -9.46
N ARG A 279 -1.64 -13.66 -8.67
CA ARG A 279 -2.08 -12.26 -8.67
C ARG A 279 -1.13 -11.40 -7.85
N VAL A 280 -0.65 -10.33 -8.47
CA VAL A 280 0.20 -9.31 -7.84
C VAL A 280 -0.51 -7.97 -7.93
N LEU A 281 -0.76 -7.35 -6.78
CA LEU A 281 -1.34 -6.02 -6.68
C LEU A 281 -0.23 -5.02 -6.42
N LEU A 282 0.17 -4.28 -7.45
CA LEU A 282 1.15 -3.21 -7.36
C LEU A 282 0.52 -1.91 -6.92
N THR A 283 1.32 -1.07 -6.28
CA THR A 283 0.95 0.28 -5.88
C THR A 283 1.93 1.29 -6.48
N ARG A 284 1.57 2.57 -6.47
CA ARG A 284 2.46 3.65 -6.89
C ARG A 284 3.36 4.07 -5.73
N LEU A 285 4.56 3.50 -5.66
CA LEU A 285 5.57 3.86 -4.68
C LEU A 285 6.00 5.34 -4.87
N GLY A 286 6.23 6.05 -3.77
CA GLY A 286 6.67 7.47 -3.79
C GLY A 286 5.62 8.48 -4.31
N GLY A 287 4.46 8.01 -4.78
CA GLY A 287 3.40 8.84 -5.33
C GLY A 287 2.51 9.50 -4.28
N GLY A 288 3.09 10.08 -3.22
CA GLY A 288 2.39 10.56 -2.02
C GLY A 288 1.13 11.41 -2.28
N LEU A 289 0.31 11.62 -1.23
CA LEU A 289 -0.98 12.34 -1.26
C LEU A 289 -0.99 13.61 -2.15
N ARG A 290 0.11 14.36 -2.20
CA ARG A 290 0.25 15.60 -3.00
C ARG A 290 0.24 15.40 -4.53
N GLN A 291 0.55 14.21 -5.05
CA GLN A 291 0.57 13.97 -6.50
C GLN A 291 -0.79 13.59 -7.11
N ARG A 292 -1.86 13.48 -6.32
CA ARG A 292 -3.21 13.14 -6.83
C ARG A 292 -3.82 14.21 -7.75
N ARG A 293 -3.29 15.43 -7.79
CA ARG A 293 -3.86 16.54 -8.59
C ARG A 293 -3.60 16.50 -10.11
N ARG A 294 -2.75 15.60 -10.63
CA ARG A 294 -2.38 15.63 -12.06
C ARG A 294 -3.21 14.74 -13.00
N LEU A 295 -3.97 13.77 -12.49
CA LEU A 295 -4.84 12.93 -13.34
C LEU A 295 -6.28 13.44 -13.49
N ASP A 296 -6.77 14.29 -12.58
CA ASP A 296 -8.13 14.86 -12.68
C ASP A 296 -8.31 15.88 -13.83
N ARG A 297 -7.22 16.32 -14.47
CA ARG A 297 -7.27 17.32 -15.55
C ARG A 297 -7.29 16.74 -16.96
N ARG A 298 -7.34 15.41 -17.13
CA ARG A 298 -7.53 14.78 -18.45
C ARG A 298 -8.77 13.88 -18.46
N ARG A 299 -9.91 14.47 -18.14
CA ARG A 299 -11.22 13.90 -18.50
C ARG A 299 -11.70 14.65 -19.76
N PRO A 300 -11.84 13.99 -20.92
CA PRO A 300 -12.54 14.63 -22.02
C PRO A 300 -14.00 14.83 -21.60
N ALA A 301 -14.51 16.04 -21.80
CA ALA A 301 -15.91 16.36 -21.54
C ALA A 301 -16.80 15.43 -22.38
N ALA A 302 -17.53 14.54 -21.70
CA ALA A 302 -18.59 13.76 -22.32
C ALA A 302 -19.79 14.69 -22.56
N GLY A 303 -20.04 15.04 -23.82
CA GLY A 303 -21.18 15.89 -24.17
C GLY A 303 -21.18 16.37 -25.62
N ALA A 304 -21.25 15.45 -26.58
CA ALA A 304 -21.66 15.80 -27.94
C ALA A 304 -22.53 14.66 -28.52
N PRO A 305 -23.78 14.93 -28.95
CA PRO A 305 -24.65 13.90 -29.48
C PRO A 305 -24.21 13.49 -30.89
N ALA A 306 -24.22 12.18 -31.13
CA ALA A 306 -23.90 11.57 -32.41
C ALA A 306 -24.82 12.07 -33.54
N ARG A 307 -24.25 12.80 -34.50
CA ARG A 307 -24.92 13.10 -35.78
C ARG A 307 -25.07 11.82 -36.59
N ARG A 308 -26.28 11.26 -36.63
CA ARG A 308 -26.69 10.24 -37.61
C ARG A 308 -26.51 10.80 -39.03
N ARG A 309 -25.63 10.17 -39.82
CA ARG A 309 -25.57 10.36 -41.28
C ARG A 309 -26.86 9.82 -41.91
N ARG A 310 -27.72 10.70 -42.41
CA ARG A 310 -28.82 10.35 -43.33
C ARG A 310 -28.23 10.06 -44.72
N ARG A 311 -28.37 8.83 -45.20
CA ARG A 311 -28.37 8.55 -46.64
C ARG A 311 -29.79 8.80 -47.18
N SER A 312 -29.82 9.50 -48.30
CA SER A 312 -30.98 9.90 -49.08
C SER A 312 -31.79 8.72 -49.62
N ARG A 313 -33.12 8.85 -49.60
CA ARG A 313 -33.98 8.58 -50.77
C ARG A 313 -35.33 9.29 -50.60
N ARG A 314 -35.62 10.19 -51.54
CA ARG A 314 -36.95 10.67 -51.96
C ARG A 314 -37.81 9.43 -52.25
N GLY A 315 -39.13 9.36 -52.11
CA GLY A 315 -40.20 10.30 -51.82
C GLY A 315 -41.52 9.59 -52.20
N ALA A 316 -42.63 9.92 -51.52
CA ALA A 316 -44.05 9.70 -51.88
C ALA A 316 -44.84 9.60 -50.55
N ARG A 317 -45.51 10.69 -50.14
CA ARG A 317 -46.97 10.92 -50.31
C ARG A 317 -47.83 9.79 -49.73
N GLN A 318 -48.49 10.03 -48.59
CA GLN A 318 -49.96 10.25 -48.50
C GLN A 318 -50.49 10.31 -47.04
N LEU A 319 -51.48 11.20 -46.85
CA LEU A 319 -52.67 11.14 -45.98
C LEU A 319 -52.49 11.08 -44.43
N ARG A 320 -52.79 12.18 -43.71
CA ARG A 320 -54.09 12.58 -43.09
C ARG A 320 -54.57 11.71 -41.91
N SER A 321 -54.62 12.36 -40.74
CA SER A 321 -55.77 12.52 -39.81
C SER A 321 -55.29 12.46 -38.34
N ALA A 322 -55.55 13.52 -37.56
CA ALA A 322 -56.54 13.57 -36.47
C ALA A 322 -56.13 12.75 -35.23
N ARG A 323 -56.32 13.14 -33.96
CA ARG A 323 -56.97 14.27 -33.29
C ARG A 323 -56.66 14.05 -31.78
N THR A 324 -56.65 15.15 -31.00
CA THR A 324 -57.12 15.27 -29.60
C THR A 324 -56.43 14.45 -28.49
N GLY A 325 -56.22 14.93 -27.27
CA GLY A 325 -56.57 16.18 -26.57
C GLY A 325 -56.21 16.03 -25.08
N LEU A 326 -56.17 17.18 -24.36
CA LEU A 326 -56.56 17.43 -22.95
C LEU A 326 -56.18 16.42 -21.84
N ALA A 327 -55.80 16.76 -20.60
CA ALA A 327 -55.87 17.97 -19.81
C ALA A 327 -54.93 17.89 -18.58
N ARG A 328 -54.67 19.05 -18.00
CA ARG A 328 -54.05 19.39 -16.69
C ARG A 328 -55.15 19.45 -15.59
N PRO A 329 -54.94 19.98 -14.36
CA PRO A 329 -53.91 19.78 -13.29
C PRO A 329 -54.53 19.86 -11.84
N ARG A 330 -53.65 20.14 -10.84
CA ARG A 330 -53.86 20.78 -9.50
C ARG A 330 -54.31 19.83 -8.37
N THR A 331 -53.91 20.00 -7.10
CA THR A 331 -53.90 21.25 -6.30
C THR A 331 -52.93 21.19 -5.08
N THR A 332 -52.48 22.37 -4.69
CA THR A 332 -51.75 22.84 -3.49
C THR A 332 -52.58 22.85 -2.20
N LEU A 333 -51.94 22.88 -1.01
CA LEU A 333 -52.24 23.90 0.03
C LEU A 333 -51.16 24.05 1.13
N ARG A 334 -51.12 25.26 1.71
CA ARG A 334 -50.17 25.91 2.64
C ARG A 334 -50.79 26.13 4.03
N ARG A 335 -49.97 26.37 5.07
CA ARG A 335 -50.13 27.34 6.22
C ARG A 335 -48.91 27.19 7.19
N THR A 336 -47.97 28.14 7.40
CA THR A 336 -47.90 29.32 8.33
C THR A 336 -48.31 29.00 9.79
N GLY A 337 -47.51 29.00 10.87
CA GLY A 337 -46.50 29.89 11.54
C GLY A 337 -46.87 29.94 13.07
N PRO A 338 -46.22 30.64 14.05
CA PRO A 338 -44.80 30.96 14.35
C PRO A 338 -44.32 30.65 15.84
N MET A 339 -43.01 30.88 16.08
CA MET A 339 -42.21 31.15 17.32
C MET A 339 -42.67 30.87 18.78
N SER A 340 -41.79 30.23 19.57
CA SER A 340 -41.41 30.64 20.95
C SER A 340 -40.07 30.02 21.42
N ARG A 341 -39.39 30.67 22.37
CA ARG A 341 -38.07 30.34 22.96
C ARG A 341 -38.19 29.38 24.15
N ARG A 342 -37.23 28.48 24.37
CA ARG A 342 -36.51 28.23 25.65
C ARG A 342 -35.44 27.14 25.50
N ALA A 343 -34.42 27.25 26.34
CA ALA A 343 -33.30 26.34 26.49
C ALA A 343 -33.69 25.10 27.30
N GLU A 344 -33.06 23.95 27.04
CA GLU A 344 -32.40 23.05 28.00
C GLU A 344 -31.95 21.75 27.31
N GLY A 345 -30.92 21.12 27.89
CA GLY A 345 -30.23 19.97 27.32
C GLY A 345 -31.03 18.68 27.30
N GLY A 346 -30.59 17.75 26.46
CA GLY A 346 -31.14 16.41 26.35
C GLY A 346 -30.62 15.72 25.10
N ALA A 347 -29.97 14.58 25.27
CA ALA A 347 -29.34 13.78 24.23
C ALA A 347 -30.31 13.37 23.11
N ASP A 348 -29.83 13.29 21.87
CA ASP A 348 -30.36 12.30 20.94
C ASP A 348 -29.29 11.74 19.99
N CYS A 349 -29.36 10.43 19.86
CA CYS A 349 -28.63 9.58 18.96
C CYS A 349 -29.03 9.87 17.50
N GLY A 350 -28.13 9.56 16.58
CA GLY A 350 -28.51 9.29 15.20
C GLY A 350 -27.93 10.25 14.18
N ARG A 351 -26.75 9.90 13.68
CA ARG A 351 -26.57 9.59 12.24
C ARG A 351 -25.16 9.07 12.03
N ILE A 352 -25.08 7.85 11.50
CA ILE A 352 -23.88 7.26 10.93
C ILE A 352 -23.69 7.91 9.55
N PRO A 353 -22.59 8.65 9.27
CA PRO A 353 -22.07 8.77 7.93
C PRO A 353 -21.09 7.60 7.76
N GLY A 354 -21.44 6.55 7.03
CA GLY A 354 -21.40 6.61 5.57
C GLY A 354 -19.95 6.43 5.15
N SER A 355 -19.60 5.18 4.82
CA SER A 355 -18.30 4.71 4.35
C SER A 355 -17.62 5.70 3.39
N ALA A 356 -16.63 6.43 3.89
CA ALA A 356 -15.72 7.19 3.06
C ALA A 356 -14.79 6.21 2.34
N THR A 357 -15.03 5.99 1.06
CA THR A 357 -14.26 5.10 0.17
C THR A 357 -12.77 5.43 0.21
N TYR A 358 -11.95 4.47 0.65
CA TYR A 358 -10.50 4.47 0.41
C TYR A 358 -10.31 4.24 -1.09
N ARG A 359 -9.88 5.23 -1.87
CA ARG A 359 -9.55 5.03 -3.29
C ARG A 359 -8.06 5.15 -3.46
N ALA A 360 -7.37 4.05 -3.73
CA ALA A 360 -6.01 4.06 -4.26
C ALA A 360 -6.01 3.40 -5.65
N PHE A 361 -5.23 3.98 -6.56
CA PHE A 361 -4.98 3.39 -7.88
C PHE A 361 -3.92 2.32 -7.71
N HIS A 362 -4.32 1.07 -7.89
CA HIS A 362 -3.44 -0.10 -7.92
C HIS A 362 -3.31 -0.56 -9.37
N LEU A 363 -2.11 -1.00 -9.73
CA LEU A 363 -1.88 -1.70 -10.98
C LEU A 363 -1.92 -3.19 -10.63
N MET A 364 -2.92 -3.92 -11.12
CA MET A 364 -3.01 -5.36 -10.90
C MET A 364 -2.35 -6.06 -12.07
N ILE A 365 -1.31 -6.84 -11.77
CA ILE A 365 -0.68 -7.74 -12.73
C ILE A 365 -1.08 -9.16 -12.33
N ASP A 366 -1.87 -9.82 -13.18
CA ASP A 366 -1.98 -11.28 -13.14
C ASP A 366 -0.71 -11.81 -13.83
N VAL A 367 0.30 -12.20 -13.05
CA VAL A 367 1.56 -12.73 -13.55
C VAL A 367 1.35 -14.21 -13.89
N GLU A 368 0.91 -14.45 -15.12
CA GLU A 368 0.97 -15.76 -15.75
C GLU A 368 1.91 -15.66 -16.96
N MET A 369 3.23 -15.77 -16.79
CA MET A 369 4.16 -15.57 -17.91
C MET A 369 4.20 -16.79 -18.83
N MET A 370 3.91 -16.61 -20.13
CA MET A 370 4.40 -17.46 -21.23
C MET A 370 5.65 -16.78 -21.77
N ILE A 371 6.75 -17.52 -21.91
CA ILE A 371 7.87 -17.08 -22.73
C ILE A 371 8.13 -18.19 -23.75
N LEU A 372 8.14 -17.80 -25.03
CA LEU A 372 8.63 -18.60 -26.16
C LEU A 372 10.14 -18.74 -26.08
#